data_AF-A0A481P889-F1
#
_entry.id   AF-A0A481P889-F1
#
_cell.length_a   1.000
_cell.length_b   1.000
_cell.length_c   1.000
_cell.angle_alpha   90.00
_cell.angle_beta   90.00
_cell.angle_gamma   90.00
#
_symmetry.space_group_name_H-M   'P 1'
#
loop_
_entity.id
_entity.type
_entity.pdbx_description
1 polymer ?
#
loop_
_entity_poly.entity_id
_entity_poly.type
_entity_poly.pdbx_seq_one_letter_code
_entity_poly.pdbx_strand_id
1 'polypeptide(L)'
;EIAVKMLKDTKGDGEEFINEVAGISKTSHINVVNLLGFSLQGSKRALIYEYMPNGSLDRYSFGDSSVQGNNTLSWDRLFNIIVGIARGLEYLHCHCNIRIVHFDIKPQNILLAQDFCPKISDFGLSKLCHLKESRISINGLRGTPGYIAPEVFSRQYGSASSKSDVYSYGMVVL
;
A
#
# COMPACT_ATOMS: atom_id res chain seq x y z
N GLU A 1 7.97 -11.53 15.55
CA GLU A 1 8.54 -12.15 14.33
C GLU A 1 8.75 -11.08 13.26
N ILE A 2 9.52 -11.37 12.20
CA ILE A 2 9.80 -10.43 11.11
C ILE A 2 9.38 -11.02 9.76
N ALA A 3 9.07 -10.16 8.79
CA ALA A 3 8.90 -10.50 7.39
C ALA A 3 10.07 -9.94 6.58
N VAL A 4 10.67 -10.74 5.70
CA VAL A 4 11.76 -10.31 4.82
C VAL A 4 11.28 -10.37 3.37
N LYS A 5 11.11 -9.20 2.74
CA LYS A 5 10.78 -9.08 1.32
C LYS A 5 12.10 -9.05 0.53
N MET A 6 12.41 -10.17 -0.12
CA MET A 6 13.54 -10.26 -1.05
C MET A 6 13.11 -9.72 -2.41
N LEU A 7 13.76 -8.66 -2.88
CA LEU A 7 13.53 -8.16 -4.23
C LEU A 7 14.47 -8.92 -5.16
N LYS A 8 13.89 -9.57 -6.19
CA LYS A 8 14.66 -10.29 -7.21
C LYS A 8 15.60 -9.33 -7.95
N ASP A 9 16.71 -9.86 -8.46
CA ASP A 9 17.66 -9.09 -9.30
C ASP A 9 16.88 -8.34 -10.39
N THR A 10 16.71 -7.04 -10.20
CA THR A 10 15.85 -6.24 -11.06
C THR A 10 16.56 -6.06 -12.39
N LYS A 11 15.95 -6.51 -13.48
CA LYS A 11 16.32 -6.07 -14.84
C LYS A 11 16.08 -4.56 -15.06
N GLY A 12 15.53 -3.86 -14.08
CA GLY A 12 15.34 -2.41 -14.05
C GLY A 12 16.32 -1.68 -13.11
N ASP A 13 16.22 -0.35 -13.11
CA ASP A 13 16.96 0.61 -12.27
C ASP A 13 16.82 0.39 -10.75
N GLY A 14 15.84 -0.41 -10.34
CA GLY A 14 15.54 -0.69 -8.94
C GLY A 14 14.88 0.51 -8.25
N GLU A 15 14.13 1.31 -9.02
CA GLU A 15 13.26 2.38 -8.52
C GLU A 15 12.34 1.90 -7.40
N GLU A 16 11.75 0.70 -7.50
CA GLU A 16 10.80 0.18 -6.50
C GLU A 16 11.40 0.11 -5.11
N PHE A 17 12.63 -0.42 -4.99
CA PHE A 17 13.33 -0.47 -3.71
C PHE A 17 13.56 0.93 -3.13
N ILE A 18 14.00 1.87 -3.98
CA ILE A 18 14.28 3.25 -3.56
C ILE A 18 12.98 3.96 -3.16
N ASN A 19 11.91 3.82 -3.93
CA ASN A 19 10.59 4.38 -3.61
C ASN A 19 10.09 3.81 -2.28
N GLU A 20 10.20 2.49 -2.08
CA GLU A 20 9.72 1.82 -0.88
C GLU A 20 10.50 2.30 0.35
N VAL A 21 11.83 2.29 0.33
CA VAL A 21 12.68 2.80 1.43
C VAL A 21 12.42 4.29 1.67
N ALA A 22 12.38 5.12 0.62
CA ALA A 22 12.19 6.56 0.76
C ALA A 22 10.81 6.93 1.30
N GLY A 23 9.76 6.21 0.88
CA GLY A 23 8.40 6.41 1.34
C GLY A 23 8.22 5.93 2.77
N ILE A 24 8.44 4.63 3.03
CA ILE A 24 8.09 4.00 4.30
C ILE A 24 8.93 4.52 5.47
N SER A 25 10.20 4.86 5.25
CA SER A 25 11.09 5.39 6.31
C SER A 25 10.64 6.75 6.86
N LYS A 26 9.72 7.44 6.18
CA LYS A 26 9.14 8.71 6.62
C LYS A 26 7.82 8.54 7.37
N THR A 27 7.38 7.30 7.59
CA THR A 27 6.08 6.99 8.18
C THR A 27 6.23 6.46 9.60
N SER A 28 5.30 6.82 10.46
CA SER A 28 5.10 6.25 11.78
C SER A 28 3.63 6.39 12.15
N HIS A 29 2.85 5.35 11.86
CA HIS A 29 1.40 5.37 12.04
C HIS A 29 0.86 3.96 12.30
N ILE A 30 -0.18 3.85 13.13
CA ILE A 30 -0.77 2.56 13.50
C ILE A 30 -1.31 1.76 12.30
N ASN A 31 -1.80 2.47 11.27
CA ASN A 31 -2.34 1.88 10.04
C ASN A 31 -1.36 1.84 8.85
N VAL A 32 -0.06 1.95 9.11
CA VAL A 32 1.01 1.78 8.10
C VAL A 32 2.01 0.76 8.64
N VAL A 33 2.52 -0.12 7.77
CA VAL A 33 3.51 -1.12 8.17
C VAL A 33 4.82 -0.47 8.61
N ASN A 34 5.45 -1.00 9.65
CA ASN A 34 6.74 -0.49 10.10
C ASN A 34 7.90 -1.20 9.37
N LEU A 35 8.74 -0.44 8.66
CA LEU A 35 10.02 -0.93 8.15
C LEU A 35 11.05 -0.93 9.28
N LEU A 36 11.51 -2.11 9.67
CA LEU A 36 12.51 -2.30 10.72
C LEU A 36 13.93 -2.08 10.19
N GLY A 37 14.14 -2.30 8.90
CA GLY A 37 15.43 -2.09 8.25
C GLY A 37 15.44 -2.57 6.81
N PHE A 38 16.58 -2.41 6.16
CA PHE A 38 16.81 -2.90 4.80
C PHE A 38 18.24 -3.42 4.67
N SER A 39 18.47 -4.26 3.66
CA SER A 39 19.80 -4.71 3.28
C SER A 39 20.03 -4.45 1.80
N LEU A 40 21.21 -3.92 1.49
CA LEU A 40 21.67 -3.64 0.14
C LEU A 40 23.09 -4.21 0.00
N GLN A 41 23.21 -5.34 -0.70
CA GLN A 41 24.50 -6.00 -0.95
C GLN A 41 24.63 -6.37 -2.42
N GLY A 42 25.37 -5.56 -3.18
CA GLY A 42 25.48 -5.72 -4.63
C GLY A 42 24.11 -5.57 -5.31
N SER A 43 23.69 -6.59 -6.07
CA SER A 43 22.38 -6.63 -6.71
C SER A 43 21.25 -7.10 -5.78
N LYS A 44 21.59 -7.71 -4.63
CA LYS A 44 20.62 -8.24 -3.68
C LYS A 44 20.06 -7.12 -2.81
N ARG A 45 18.74 -7.01 -2.79
CA ARG A 45 18.00 -6.00 -2.02
C ARG A 45 16.95 -6.69 -1.16
N ALA A 46 16.90 -6.35 0.11
CA ALA A 46 15.92 -6.89 1.05
C ALA A 46 15.33 -5.79 1.92
N LEU A 47 14.04 -5.94 2.24
CA LEU A 47 13.32 -5.07 3.15
C LEU A 47 12.82 -5.91 4.32
N ILE A 48 12.99 -5.40 5.54
CA ILE A 48 12.70 -6.10 6.79
C ILE A 48 11.55 -5.38 7.47
N TYR A 49 10.43 -6.06 7.62
CA TYR A 49 9.20 -5.55 8.21
C TYR A 49 8.84 -6.30 9.50
N GLU A 50 8.00 -5.68 10.32
CA GLU A 50 7.22 -6.43 11.30
C GLU A 50 6.33 -7.47 10.60
N TYR A 51 6.25 -8.68 11.16
CA TYR A 51 5.42 -9.74 10.60
C TYR A 51 3.93 -9.51 10.91
N MET A 52 3.08 -9.70 9.90
CA MET A 52 1.62 -9.57 10.00
C MET A 52 0.98 -10.96 10.00
N PRO A 53 0.55 -11.48 11.17
CA PRO A 53 0.18 -12.89 11.32
C PRO A 53 -1.12 -13.25 10.61
N ASN A 54 -2.04 -12.29 10.44
CA ASN A 54 -3.31 -12.52 9.76
C ASN A 54 -3.21 -12.36 8.24
N GLY A 55 -2.01 -12.09 7.70
CA GLY A 55 -1.77 -11.95 6.28
C GLY A 55 -2.44 -10.71 5.68
N SER A 56 -2.70 -10.77 4.37
CA SER A 56 -3.34 -9.72 3.59
C SER A 56 -4.87 -9.83 3.56
N LEU A 57 -5.55 -8.71 3.35
CA LEU A 57 -7.00 -8.61 3.37
C LEU A 57 -7.68 -9.43 2.27
N ASP A 58 -7.04 -9.62 1.11
CA ASP A 58 -7.57 -10.42 -0.01
C ASP A 58 -7.89 -11.86 0.38
N ARG A 59 -7.22 -12.42 1.41
CA ARG A 59 -7.49 -13.77 1.94
C ARG A 59 -8.88 -13.92 2.57
N TYR A 60 -9.56 -12.80 2.82
CA TYR A 60 -10.87 -12.73 3.46
C TYR A 60 -11.96 -12.25 2.48
N SER A 61 -11.61 -11.94 1.23
CA SER A 61 -12.53 -11.46 0.19
C SER A 61 -12.84 -12.57 -0.82
N PHE A 62 -14.14 -12.83 -1.01
CA PHE A 62 -14.74 -13.75 -2.00
C PHE A 62 -14.48 -15.27 -1.85
N GLY A 63 -15.44 -15.95 -1.23
CA GLY A 63 -16.26 -16.90 -1.99
C GLY A 63 -15.69 -18.29 -2.29
N ASP A 64 -14.55 -18.71 -1.74
CA ASP A 64 -14.21 -20.13 -1.81
C ASP A 64 -14.97 -20.93 -0.77
N SER A 65 -16.19 -21.31 -1.15
CA SER A 65 -17.06 -22.24 -0.43
C SER A 65 -16.41 -23.62 -0.22
N SER A 66 -15.27 -23.89 -0.89
CA SER A 66 -14.49 -25.11 -0.70
C SER A 66 -13.47 -25.04 0.44
N VAL A 67 -13.18 -23.84 0.95
CA VAL A 67 -12.42 -23.68 2.20
C VAL A 67 -13.42 -23.60 3.35
N GLN A 68 -13.94 -24.76 3.75
CA GLN A 68 -14.61 -24.93 5.03
C GLN A 68 -13.66 -24.50 6.16
N GLY A 69 -13.80 -23.25 6.63
CA GLY A 69 -13.17 -22.81 7.87
C GLY A 69 -13.04 -21.30 8.01
N ASN A 70 -13.75 -20.74 9.00
CA ASN A 70 -13.43 -19.57 9.84
C ASN A 70 -12.84 -18.25 9.26
N ASN A 71 -12.61 -18.09 7.96
CA ASN A 71 -12.01 -16.89 7.37
C ASN A 71 -13.02 -15.80 6.99
N THR A 72 -14.20 -15.79 7.62
CA THR A 72 -15.20 -14.73 7.41
C THR A 72 -15.01 -13.63 8.44
N LEU A 73 -14.73 -12.40 7.98
CA LEU A 73 -14.70 -11.22 8.85
C LEU A 73 -16.13 -10.78 9.17
N SER A 74 -16.42 -10.52 10.45
CA SER A 74 -17.68 -9.89 10.85
C SER A 74 -17.80 -8.47 10.28
N TRP A 75 -19.02 -7.99 10.05
CA TRP A 75 -19.28 -6.63 9.57
C TRP A 75 -18.60 -5.53 10.40
N ASP A 76 -18.63 -5.61 11.73
CA ASP A 76 -17.96 -4.64 12.60
C ASP A 76 -16.45 -4.60 12.37
N ARG A 77 -15.85 -5.76 12.12
CA ARG A 77 -14.43 -5.89 11.84
C ARG A 77 -14.07 -5.34 10.46
N LEU A 78 -14.89 -5.64 9.44
CA LEU A 78 -14.73 -5.05 8.10
C LEU A 78 -14.83 -3.52 8.19
N PHE A 79 -15.82 -3.00 8.90
CA PHE A 79 -15.98 -1.56 9.10
C PHE A 79 -14.74 -0.93 9.76
N ASN A 80 -14.22 -1.53 10.83
CA ASN A 80 -13.00 -1.06 11.49
C ASN A 80 -11.76 -1.14 10.58
N ILE A 81 -11.66 -2.17 9.73
CA ILE A 81 -10.59 -2.29 8.73
C ILE A 81 -10.68 -1.15 7.73
N ILE A 82 -11.86 -0.90 7.15
CA ILE A 82 -12.07 0.17 6.17
C ILE A 82 -11.74 1.55 6.77
N VAL A 83 -12.20 1.82 8.00
CA VAL A 83 -11.86 3.06 8.73
C VAL A 83 -10.35 3.17 8.99
N GLY A 84 -9.70 2.08 9.36
CA GLY A 84 -8.25 2.06 9.59
C GLY A 84 -7.45 2.35 8.31
N ILE A 85 -7.85 1.80 7.16
CA ILE A 85 -7.23 2.10 5.86
C ILE A 85 -7.40 3.59 5.53
N ALA A 86 -8.58 4.16 5.73
CA ALA A 86 -8.82 5.59 5.51
C ALA A 86 -7.92 6.48 6.37
N ARG A 87 -7.77 6.16 7.66
CA ARG A 87 -6.84 6.87 8.56
C ARG A 87 -5.38 6.75 8.11
N GLY A 88 -4.97 5.56 7.66
CA GLY A 88 -3.64 5.36 7.07
C GLY A 88 -3.41 6.23 5.84
N LEU A 89 -4.37 6.31 4.92
CA LEU A 89 -4.27 7.15 3.73
C LEU A 89 -4.27 8.65 4.07
N GLU A 90 -5.15 9.09 4.97
CA GLU A 90 -5.17 10.46 5.45
C GLU A 90 -3.81 10.85 6.06
N TYR A 91 -3.21 9.96 6.85
CA TYR A 91 -1.88 10.16 7.40
C TYR A 91 -0.83 10.38 6.29
N LEU A 92 -0.78 9.48 5.30
CA LEU A 92 0.17 9.58 4.17
C LEU A 92 -0.02 10.86 3.35
N HIS A 93 -1.26 11.31 3.17
CA HIS A 93 -1.61 12.43 2.30
C HIS A 93 -1.41 13.80 2.94
N CYS A 94 -1.68 13.90 4.25
CA CYS A 94 -1.86 15.17 4.95
C CYS A 94 -0.92 15.36 6.16
N HIS A 95 -0.48 14.29 6.80
CA HIS A 95 0.21 14.36 8.10
C HIS A 95 1.68 13.96 8.05
N CYS A 96 2.13 13.33 6.96
CA CYS A 96 3.56 13.17 6.69
C CYS A 96 4.21 14.53 6.33
N ASN A 97 5.46 14.73 6.76
CA ASN A 97 6.26 15.93 6.43
C ASN A 97 6.40 16.16 4.91
N ILE A 98 6.33 15.07 4.16
CA ILE A 98 6.24 15.05 2.70
C ILE A 98 5.03 14.20 2.34
N ARG A 99 4.21 14.65 1.39
CA ARG A 99 3.04 13.88 0.97
C ARG A 99 3.52 12.61 0.28
N ILE A 100 2.91 11.49 0.65
CA ILE A 100 3.16 10.20 0.02
C ILE A 100 1.87 9.77 -0.67
N VAL A 101 1.92 9.56 -1.99
CA VAL A 101 0.82 8.94 -2.76
C VAL A 101 1.23 7.52 -3.12
N HIS A 102 0.40 6.55 -2.74
CA HIS A 102 0.73 5.13 -2.72
C HIS A 102 0.69 4.50 -4.12
N PHE A 103 -0.32 4.83 -4.92
CA PHE A 103 -0.60 4.32 -6.27
C PHE A 103 -0.91 2.82 -6.41
N ASP A 104 -0.81 2.02 -5.34
CA ASP A 104 -1.16 0.58 -5.37
C ASP A 104 -2.00 0.14 -4.15
N ILE A 105 -3.06 0.88 -3.84
CA ILE A 105 -4.02 0.48 -2.80
C ILE A 105 -4.93 -0.61 -3.35
N LYS A 106 -4.89 -1.79 -2.72
CA LYS A 106 -5.67 -3.00 -3.05
C LYS A 106 -5.65 -3.96 -1.85
N PRO A 107 -6.56 -4.94 -1.76
CA PRO A 107 -6.64 -5.85 -0.62
C PRO A 107 -5.34 -6.63 -0.35
N GLN A 108 -4.55 -6.95 -1.38
CA GLN A 108 -3.25 -7.63 -1.24
C GLN A 108 -2.21 -6.80 -0.48
N ASN A 109 -2.32 -5.46 -0.54
CA ASN A 109 -1.38 -4.53 0.07
C ASN A 109 -1.88 -4.01 1.43
N ILE A 110 -3.04 -4.48 1.90
CA ILE A 110 -3.53 -4.23 3.25
C ILE A 110 -3.23 -5.46 4.11
N LEU A 111 -2.23 -5.37 4.97
CA LEU A 111 -1.87 -6.43 5.90
C LEU A 111 -2.63 -6.28 7.21
N LEU A 112 -2.83 -7.39 7.92
CA LEU A 112 -3.60 -7.43 9.16
C LEU A 112 -2.69 -7.86 10.32
N ALA A 113 -2.57 -6.99 11.32
CA ALA A 113 -1.92 -7.29 12.59
C ALA A 113 -2.73 -8.32 13.39
N GLN A 114 -2.19 -8.80 14.52
CA GLN A 114 -2.81 -9.84 15.36
C GLN A 114 -4.24 -9.52 15.79
N ASP A 115 -4.53 -8.24 16.06
CA ASP A 115 -5.83 -7.70 16.46
C ASP A 115 -6.72 -7.31 15.25
N PHE A 116 -6.32 -7.70 14.04
CA PHE A 116 -6.95 -7.30 12.77
C PHE A 116 -6.88 -5.79 12.48
N CYS A 117 -5.98 -5.05 13.16
CA CYS A 117 -5.66 -3.68 12.78
C CYS A 117 -5.03 -3.66 11.36
N PRO A 118 -5.60 -2.90 10.41
CA PRO A 118 -5.10 -2.87 9.04
C PRO A 118 -3.86 -2.00 8.94
N LYS A 119 -2.89 -2.47 8.14
CA LYS A 119 -1.64 -1.77 7.84
C LYS A 119 -1.41 -1.70 6.34
N ILE A 120 -1.36 -0.47 5.82
CA ILE A 120 -0.98 -0.21 4.43
C ILE A 120 0.50 -0.62 4.25
N SER A 121 0.76 -1.37 3.19
CA SER A 121 2.07 -1.92 2.86
C SER A 121 2.38 -1.80 1.36
N ASP A 122 3.60 -2.16 0.98
CA ASP A 122 4.10 -2.16 -0.40
C ASP A 122 4.17 -0.79 -1.08
N PHE A 123 5.17 0.01 -0.66
CA PHE A 123 5.39 1.37 -1.13
C PHE A 123 6.23 1.43 -2.42
N GLY A 124 6.44 0.30 -3.11
CA GLY A 124 7.30 0.22 -4.30
C GLY A 124 6.88 1.15 -5.45
N LEU A 125 5.57 1.41 -5.59
CA LEU A 125 5.04 2.32 -6.62
C LEU A 125 4.81 3.74 -6.12
N SER A 126 5.01 4.00 -4.83
CA SER A 126 4.69 5.27 -4.19
C SER A 126 5.52 6.44 -4.74
N LYS A 127 5.00 7.65 -4.58
CA LYS A 127 5.70 8.89 -4.91
C LYS A 127 5.62 9.88 -3.75
N LEU A 128 6.75 10.52 -3.50
CA LEU A 128 6.88 11.62 -2.57
C LEU A 128 6.67 12.93 -3.34
N CYS A 129 5.79 13.79 -2.84
CA CYS A 129 5.49 15.09 -3.44
C CYS A 129 5.35 16.19 -2.38
N HIS A 130 5.61 17.43 -2.78
CA HIS A 130 5.45 18.56 -1.86
C HIS A 130 3.96 18.82 -1.58
N LEU A 131 3.60 19.15 -0.34
CA LEU A 131 2.21 19.38 0.06
C LEU A 131 1.48 20.45 -0.78
N LYS A 132 2.23 21.43 -1.31
CA LYS A 132 1.74 22.51 -2.17
C LYS A 132 1.42 22.06 -3.61
N GLU A 133 1.94 20.91 -4.04
CA GLU A 133 1.69 20.37 -5.37
C GLU A 133 0.35 19.64 -5.38
N SER A 134 -0.51 19.99 -6.34
CA SER A 134 -1.81 19.32 -6.55
C SER A 134 -1.73 18.19 -7.57
N ARG A 135 -0.65 18.13 -8.36
CA ARG A 135 -0.47 17.22 -9.50
C ARG A 135 0.84 16.48 -9.35
N ILE A 136 0.83 15.19 -9.65
CA ILE A 136 2.00 14.32 -9.53
C ILE A 136 2.39 13.86 -10.94
N SER A 137 3.65 14.12 -11.30
CA SER A 137 4.20 13.58 -12.55
C SER A 137 4.47 12.09 -12.38
N ILE A 138 3.74 11.29 -13.14
CA ILE A 138 3.93 9.83 -13.20
C ILE A 138 4.60 9.45 -14.52
N ASN A 139 5.64 8.62 -14.41
CA ASN A 139 6.29 7.97 -15.55
C ASN A 139 5.66 6.58 -15.71
N GLY A 140 5.05 6.33 -16.88
CA GLY A 140 4.39 5.07 -17.20
C GLY A 140 3.09 4.83 -16.42
N LEU A 141 2.45 3.70 -16.70
CA LEU A 141 1.31 3.20 -15.95
C LEU A 141 1.79 2.64 -14.60
N ARG A 142 1.08 2.97 -13.51
CA ARG A 142 1.33 2.44 -12.16
C ARG A 142 0.02 1.95 -11.55
N GLY A 143 0.14 0.94 -10.68
CA GLY A 143 -0.97 0.34 -9.94
C GLY A 143 -1.46 -0.97 -10.54
N THR A 144 -2.47 -1.55 -9.89
CA THR A 144 -3.03 -2.86 -10.25
C THR A 144 -4.36 -2.73 -11.00
N PRO A 145 -4.54 -3.38 -12.17
CA PRO A 145 -5.81 -3.38 -12.90
C PRO A 145 -7.01 -3.69 -12.01
N GLY A 146 -8.09 -2.93 -12.16
CA GLY A 146 -9.26 -2.99 -11.27
C GLY A 146 -9.23 -1.98 -10.11
N TYR A 147 -8.05 -1.49 -9.73
CA TYR A 147 -7.89 -0.48 -8.67
C TYR A 147 -7.30 0.85 -9.17
N ILE A 148 -6.81 0.90 -10.41
CA ILE A 148 -6.19 2.09 -11.01
C ILE A 148 -7.23 3.17 -11.29
N ALA A 149 -6.99 4.38 -10.78
CA ALA A 149 -7.81 5.55 -11.08
C ALA A 149 -7.74 5.93 -12.58
N PRO A 150 -8.85 6.39 -13.20
CA PRO A 150 -8.88 6.69 -14.63
C PRO A 150 -7.79 7.67 -15.08
N GLU A 151 -7.49 8.70 -14.29
CA GLU A 151 -6.46 9.70 -14.59
C GLU A 151 -5.02 9.19 -14.47
N VAL A 152 -4.81 8.06 -13.77
CA VAL A 152 -3.54 7.34 -13.73
C VAL A 152 -3.41 6.42 -14.94
N PHE A 153 -4.53 5.82 -15.38
CA PHE A 153 -4.56 4.99 -16.58
C PHE A 153 -4.34 5.82 -17.86
N SER A 154 -5.01 6.97 -17.96
CA SER A 154 -4.84 7.88 -19.09
C SER A 154 -4.94 9.35 -18.67
N ARG A 155 -3.94 10.13 -19.11
CA ARG A 155 -3.84 11.58 -18.86
C ARG A 155 -5.00 12.38 -19.46
N GLN A 156 -5.83 11.78 -20.33
CA GLN A 156 -7.04 12.44 -20.85
C GLN A 156 -8.11 12.64 -19.77
N TYR A 157 -8.12 11.82 -18.71
CA TYR A 157 -9.10 11.90 -17.63
C TYR A 157 -8.70 12.85 -16.49
N GLY A 158 -7.56 13.53 -16.63
CA GLY A 158 -7.05 14.45 -15.63
C GLY A 158 -5.60 14.16 -15.28
N SER A 159 -5.23 14.37 -14.02
CA SER A 159 -3.85 14.15 -13.60
C SER A 159 -3.77 13.54 -12.23
N ALA A 160 -2.82 12.62 -12.09
CA ALA A 160 -2.57 11.89 -10.86
C ALA A 160 -2.36 12.83 -9.68
N SER A 161 -2.97 12.47 -8.55
CA SER A 161 -2.88 13.19 -7.29
C SER A 161 -3.13 12.22 -6.13
N SER A 162 -3.18 12.72 -4.89
CA SER A 162 -3.64 11.90 -3.77
C SER A 162 -5.07 11.38 -3.93
N LYS A 163 -5.90 12.02 -4.79
CA LYS A 163 -7.24 11.53 -5.11
C LYS A 163 -7.24 10.22 -5.90
N SER A 164 -6.14 9.89 -6.55
CA SER A 164 -5.99 8.60 -7.22
C SER A 164 -5.97 7.44 -6.21
N ASP A 165 -5.33 7.62 -5.05
CA ASP A 165 -5.42 6.64 -3.95
C ASP A 165 -6.82 6.57 -3.34
N VAL A 166 -7.57 7.69 -3.31
CA VAL A 166 -8.95 7.73 -2.83
C VAL A 166 -9.87 6.90 -3.74
N TYR A 167 -9.65 6.94 -5.06
CA TYR A 167 -10.34 6.07 -6.00
C TYR A 167 -10.04 4.59 -5.70
N SER A 168 -8.76 4.23 -5.57
CA SER A 168 -8.34 2.85 -5.27
C SER A 168 -8.90 2.36 -3.93
N TYR A 169 -8.95 3.22 -2.91
CA TYR A 169 -9.63 2.94 -1.64
C TYR A 169 -11.12 2.68 -1.84
N GLY A 170 -11.81 3.48 -2.67
CA GLY A 170 -13.21 3.23 -3.04
C GLY A 170 -13.40 1.83 -3.66
N MET A 171 -12.46 1.39 -4.50
CA MET A 171 -12.47 0.03 -5.06
C MET A 171 -12.21 -1.07 -4.03
N VAL A 172 -11.50 -0.80 -2.93
CA VAL A 172 -11.32 -1.75 -1.81
C VAL A 172 -12.58 -1.86 -0.95
N VAL A 173 -13.39 -0.80 -0.87
CA VAL A 173 -14.63 -0.77 -0.09
C VAL A 173 -15.76 -1.57 -0.77
N LEU A 174 -15.74 -1.65 -2.11
CA LEU A 174 -16.71 -2.40 -2.93
C LEU A 174 -16.46 -3.92 -2.85
#